data_AF-A0A935DAN6-F1
#
_entry.id   AF-A0A935DAN6-F1
#
_cell.length_a   1.000
_cell.length_b   1.000
_cell.length_c   1.000
_cell.angle_alpha   90.00
_cell.angle_beta   90.00
_cell.angle_gamma   90.00
#
_symmetry.space_group_name_H-M   'P 1'
#
loop_
_entity.id
_entity.type
_entity.pdbx_description
1 polymer ?
#
loop_
_entity_poly.entity_id
_entity_poly.type
_entity_poly.pdbx_seq_one_letter_code
_entity_poly.pdbx_strand_id
1 'polypeptide(L)'
;MPVDQTASGPAGWPKSLAFVFDEVDPRVVRISIGGTVAPPGIWGIPEDAPPPATVSVASGLVAYRLMYTESTTIQYGLMLVQLTADDRLMVEVFVGNQQGGGAFTTAARIYRR
;
A
#
# COMPACT_ATOMS: atom_id res chain seq x y z
N MET A 1 26.42 5.76 16.25
CA MET A 1 26.93 4.68 15.37
C MET A 1 26.52 5.00 13.93
N PRO A 2 27.25 4.55 12.90
CA PRO A 2 26.73 4.59 11.52
C PRO A 2 25.51 3.69 11.42
N VAL A 3 24.47 4.11 10.69
CA VAL A 3 23.33 3.24 10.37
C VAL A 3 23.47 2.77 8.92
N ASP A 4 23.44 1.45 8.72
CA ASP A 4 23.40 0.87 7.37
C ASP A 4 21.98 1.04 6.80
N GLN A 5 21.87 1.48 5.55
CA GLN A 5 20.59 1.75 4.86
C GLN A 5 20.21 0.66 3.84
N THR A 6 20.99 -0.43 3.79
CA THR A 6 20.82 -1.50 2.81
C THR A 6 19.83 -2.58 3.26
N ALA A 7 19.77 -2.91 4.55
CA ALA A 7 18.83 -3.88 5.14
C ALA A 7 17.61 -3.19 5.78
N SER A 8 16.41 -3.77 5.56
CA SER A 8 15.05 -3.32 6.13
C SER A 8 13.11 -4.99 7.71
N GLY A 9 12.25 -4.79 8.77
CA GLY A 9 11.83 -3.81 9.79
C GLY A 9 12.66 -3.80 11.10
N PRO A 10 12.28 -3.00 12.12
CA PRO A 10 11.16 -2.03 12.18
C PRO A 10 11.64 -0.56 12.34
N ALA A 11 10.70 0.38 12.45
CA ALA A 11 10.91 1.78 12.90
C ALA A 11 12.20 2.47 12.41
N GLY A 12 12.27 2.71 11.09
CA GLY A 12 13.50 3.13 10.39
C GLY A 12 13.65 2.50 9.00
N TRP A 13 12.67 1.68 8.60
CA TRP A 13 12.58 1.01 7.30
C TRP A 13 11.63 1.79 6.36
N PRO A 14 12.11 2.77 5.57
CA PRO A 14 11.23 3.48 4.65
C PRO A 14 10.70 2.55 3.53
N LYS A 15 11.48 1.53 3.18
CA LYS A 15 11.19 0.53 2.13
C LYS A 15 10.25 -0.62 2.59
N SER A 16 9.55 -0.50 3.72
CA SER A 16 8.53 -1.49 4.09
C SER A 16 7.16 -1.13 3.54
N LEU A 17 6.44 -2.15 3.07
CA LEU A 17 5.02 -2.10 2.73
C LEU A 17 4.41 -3.43 3.19
N ALA A 18 3.32 -3.37 3.95
CA ALA A 18 2.63 -4.56 4.43
C ALA A 18 1.11 -4.42 4.30
N PHE A 19 0.46 -5.50 3.88
CA PHE A 19 -1.00 -5.67 3.91
C PHE A 19 -1.29 -6.66 5.04
N VAL A 20 -2.06 -6.23 6.05
CA VAL A 20 -2.34 -7.01 7.26
C VAL A 20 -3.83 -6.97 7.58
N PHE A 21 -4.35 -7.99 8.25
CA PHE A 21 -5.67 -7.93 8.85
C PHE A 21 -5.61 -7.14 10.15
N ASP A 22 -6.69 -6.45 10.50
CA ASP A 22 -6.85 -5.81 11.81
C ASP A 22 -6.98 -6.87 12.91
N GLU A 23 -6.40 -6.60 14.08
CA GLU A 23 -6.42 -7.52 15.23
C GLU A 23 -7.82 -7.64 15.85
N VAL A 24 -8.65 -6.59 15.74
CA VAL A 24 -9.96 -6.51 16.39
C VAL A 24 -11.10 -7.02 15.48
N ASP A 25 -11.03 -6.75 14.17
CA ASP A 25 -11.89 -7.41 13.17
C ASP A 25 -11.06 -7.92 11.99
N PRO A 26 -10.82 -9.25 11.88
CA PRO A 26 -10.01 -9.83 10.81
C PRO A 26 -10.64 -9.72 9.40
N ARG A 27 -11.82 -9.10 9.25
CA ARG A 27 -12.36 -8.69 7.95
C ARG A 27 -11.72 -7.41 7.43
N VAL A 28 -11.28 -6.52 8.32
CA VAL A 28 -10.71 -5.22 7.97
C VAL A 28 -9.26 -5.41 7.56
N VAL A 29 -8.91 -4.94 6.37
CA VAL A 29 -7.52 -4.93 5.89
C VAL A 29 -6.90 -3.55 6.10
N ARG A 30 -5.70 -3.54 6.69
CA ARG A 30 -4.87 -2.35 6.88
C ARG A 30 -3.64 -2.42 5.97
N ILE A 31 -3.22 -1.27 5.46
CA ILE A 31 -2.00 -1.09 4.68
C ILE A 31 -1.03 -0.25 5.51
N SER A 32 0.11 -0.84 5.89
CA SER A 32 1.19 -0.16 6.60
C SER A 32 2.28 0.26 5.61
N ILE A 33 2.64 1.55 5.64
CA ILE A 33 3.65 2.15 4.75
C ILE A 33 4.83 2.65 5.61
N GLY A 34 6.06 2.32 5.20
CA GLY A 34 7.29 2.67 5.92
C GLY A 34 7.86 4.06 5.65
N GLY A 35 7.62 4.64 4.45
CA GLY A 35 8.10 5.98 4.09
C GLY A 35 8.59 6.19 2.65
N THR A 36 8.87 5.14 1.86
CA THR A 36 9.49 5.26 0.52
C THR A 36 8.49 5.52 -0.62
N VAL A 37 7.24 5.07 -0.48
CA VAL A 37 6.18 5.25 -1.51
C VAL A 37 5.15 6.32 -1.13
N ALA A 38 4.97 6.56 0.17
CA ALA A 38 4.24 7.66 0.78
C ALA A 38 4.79 7.90 2.20
N PRO A 39 4.45 9.02 2.86
CA PRO A 39 4.70 9.21 4.29
C PRO A 39 4.31 8.00 5.15
N PRO A 40 5.06 7.72 6.25
CA PRO A 40 4.80 6.55 7.09
C PRO A 40 3.43 6.64 7.76
N GLY A 41 2.71 5.52 7.80
CA GLY A 41 1.36 5.47 8.35
C GLY A 41 0.68 4.12 8.21
N ILE A 42 -0.56 4.04 8.68
CA ILE A 42 -1.46 2.89 8.55
C ILE A 42 -2.77 3.39 7.96
N TRP A 43 -3.26 2.74 6.91
CA TRP A 43 -4.47 3.15 6.18
C TRP A 43 -5.44 1.97 6.09
N GLY A 44 -6.74 2.24 6.12
CA GLY A 44 -7.76 1.27 5.72
C GLY A 44 -7.96 1.24 4.20
N ILE A 45 -8.64 0.20 3.71
CA ILE A 45 -9.26 0.19 2.38
C ILE A 45 -10.79 0.04 2.53
N PRO A 46 -11.60 0.57 1.60
CA PRO A 46 -13.05 0.35 1.61
C PRO A 46 -13.43 -1.11 1.36
N GLU A 47 -14.62 -1.51 1.82
CA GLU A 47 -15.16 -2.87 1.68
C GLU A 47 -15.46 -3.28 0.23
N ASP A 48 -15.59 -2.32 -0.70
CA ASP A 48 -15.78 -2.57 -2.13
C ASP A 48 -14.46 -2.83 -2.89
N ALA A 49 -13.31 -2.69 -2.23
CA ALA A 49 -12.01 -2.94 -2.84
C ALA A 49 -11.66 -4.44 -2.83
N PRO A 50 -11.04 -4.98 -3.89
CA PRO A 50 -10.68 -6.39 -3.94
C PRO A 50 -9.67 -6.73 -2.82
N PRO A 51 -9.88 -7.78 -2.00
CA PRO A 51 -8.96 -8.11 -0.92
C PRO A 51 -7.53 -8.32 -1.45
N PRO A 52 -6.48 -7.70 -0.85
CA PRO A 52 -5.11 -7.81 -1.36
C PRO A 52 -4.60 -9.25 -1.52
N ALA A 53 -5.08 -10.20 -0.70
CA ALA A 53 -4.79 -11.63 -0.82
C ALA A 53 -5.35 -12.30 -2.09
N THR A 54 -6.25 -11.63 -2.83
CA THR A 54 -6.80 -12.09 -4.13
C THR A 54 -6.16 -11.42 -5.34
N VAL A 55 -5.25 -10.46 -5.13
CA VAL A 55 -4.55 -9.77 -6.23
C VAL A 55 -3.49 -10.70 -6.81
N SER A 56 -3.56 -10.90 -8.12
CA SER A 56 -2.68 -11.76 -8.91
C SER A 56 -2.12 -11.02 -10.13
N VAL A 57 -1.21 -11.63 -10.88
CA VAL A 57 -0.72 -11.05 -12.14
C VAL A 57 -1.87 -10.87 -13.15
N ALA A 58 -2.87 -11.77 -13.12
CA ALA A 58 -4.08 -11.68 -13.94
C ALA A 58 -5.06 -10.58 -13.51
N SER A 59 -4.93 -10.04 -12.29
CA SER A 59 -5.72 -8.90 -11.81
C SER A 59 -5.31 -7.57 -12.46
N GLY A 60 -4.11 -7.50 -13.05
CA GLY A 60 -3.61 -6.30 -13.70
C GLY A 60 -3.38 -5.14 -12.71
N LEU A 61 -3.83 -3.94 -13.09
CA LEU A 61 -3.73 -2.74 -12.26
C LEU A 61 -4.92 -2.64 -11.30
N VAL A 62 -4.63 -2.65 -10.00
CA VAL A 62 -5.58 -2.49 -8.91
C VAL A 62 -5.40 -1.10 -8.27
N ALA A 63 -6.52 -0.45 -7.94
CA ALA A 63 -6.54 0.86 -7.31
C ALA A 63 -7.20 0.79 -5.93
N TYR A 64 -6.43 1.12 -4.88
CA TYR A 64 -6.88 1.17 -3.50
C TYR A 64 -7.03 2.62 -3.03
N ARG A 65 -8.23 3.01 -2.62
CA ARG A 65 -8.45 4.24 -1.87
C ARG A 65 -7.88 4.04 -0.46
N LEU A 66 -6.92 4.87 -0.07
CA LEU A 66 -6.34 4.84 1.28
C LEU A 66 -7.23 5.66 2.21
N MET A 67 -7.85 5.01 3.19
CA MET A 67 -8.77 5.63 4.16
C MET A 67 -8.07 5.87 5.49
N TYR A 68 -8.44 6.92 6.22
CA TYR A 68 -7.98 7.11 7.60
C TYR A 68 -8.50 6.00 8.50
N THR A 69 -7.68 5.57 9.48
CA THR A 69 -8.03 4.48 10.40
C THR A 69 -9.29 4.75 11.22
N GLU A 70 -9.54 6.03 11.56
CA GLU A 70 -10.73 6.50 12.27
C GLU A 70 -11.93 6.85 11.38
N SER A 71 -11.84 6.78 10.03
CA SER A 71 -12.94 7.19 9.16
C SER A 71 -12.99 6.47 7.80
N THR A 72 -14.13 5.84 7.54
CA THR A 72 -14.48 5.24 6.25
C THR A 72 -14.92 6.25 5.18
N THR A 73 -14.97 7.55 5.48
CA THR A 73 -15.37 8.61 4.54
C THR A 73 -14.24 9.58 4.17
N ILE A 74 -13.14 9.61 4.92
CA ILE A 74 -12.00 10.50 4.65
C ILE A 74 -10.89 9.69 3.95
N GLN A 75 -10.63 10.01 2.69
CA GLN A 75 -9.58 9.38 1.87
C GLN A 75 -8.28 10.20 1.92
N TYR A 76 -7.22 9.57 2.41
CA TYR A 76 -5.85 10.10 2.45
C TYR A 76 -5.23 10.24 1.04
N GLY A 77 -5.54 9.33 0.14
CA GLY A 77 -5.01 9.33 -1.23
C GLY A 77 -5.36 8.06 -2.00
N LEU A 78 -4.75 7.90 -3.18
CA LEU A 78 -4.92 6.74 -4.05
C LEU A 78 -3.63 5.93 -4.11
N MET A 79 -3.69 4.62 -3.89
CA MET A 79 -2.59 3.68 -4.04
C MET A 79 -2.84 2.78 -5.26
N LEU A 80 -1.95 2.85 -6.25
CA LEU A 80 -1.95 1.92 -7.37
C LEU A 80 -1.05 0.72 -7.04
N VAL A 81 -1.51 -0.48 -7.38
CA VAL A 81 -0.86 -1.76 -7.09
C VAL A 81 -0.98 -2.67 -8.31
N GLN A 82 0.11 -3.31 -8.72
CA GLN A 82 0.11 -4.34 -9.74
C GLN A 82 1.11 -5.45 -9.39
N LEU A 83 0.66 -6.70 -9.39
CA LEU A 83 1.56 -7.83 -9.32
C LEU A 83 2.13 -8.07 -10.73
N THR A 84 3.45 -7.89 -10.88
CA THR A 84 4.16 -7.96 -12.18
C THR A 84 4.81 -9.33 -12.42
N ALA A 85 5.07 -10.04 -11.34
CA ALA A 85 5.37 -11.47 -11.25
C ALA A 85 5.00 -11.89 -9.82
N ASP A 86 4.87 -13.19 -9.54
CA ASP A 86 4.47 -13.68 -8.21
C ASP A 86 5.37 -13.14 -7.08
N ASP A 87 6.65 -12.84 -7.37
CA ASP A 87 7.61 -12.26 -6.43
C ASP A 87 7.69 -10.72 -6.43
N ARG A 88 6.96 -10.00 -7.29
CA ARG A 88 7.17 -8.57 -7.58
C ARG A 88 5.90 -7.73 -7.63
N LEU A 89 5.77 -6.82 -6.68
CA LEU A 89 4.67 -5.88 -6.58
C LEU A 89 5.13 -4.47 -6.99
N MET A 90 4.54 -3.90 -8.04
CA MET A 90 4.74 -2.50 -8.40
C MET A 90 3.67 -1.62 -7.74
N VAL A 91 4.10 -0.53 -7.10
CA VAL A 91 3.26 0.27 -6.19
C VAL A 91 3.58 1.76 -6.32
N GLU A 92 2.56 2.61 -6.31
CA GLU A 92 2.69 4.06 -6.26
C GLU A 92 1.55 4.67 -5.44
N VAL A 93 1.79 5.76 -4.71
CA VAL A 93 0.78 6.41 -3.88
C VAL A 93 0.70 7.90 -4.22
N PHE A 94 -0.49 8.31 -4.64
CA PHE A 94 -0.88 9.68 -4.95
C PHE A 94 -1.56 10.28 -3.73
N VAL A 95 -0.75 10.84 -2.83
CA VAL A 95 -1.22 11.51 -1.61
C VAL A 95 -2.19 12.64 -1.98
N GLY A 96 -3.33 12.72 -1.28
CA GLY A 96 -4.40 13.68 -1.55
C GLY A 96 -5.29 13.35 -2.75
N ASN A 97 -4.93 12.40 -3.63
CA ASN A 97 -5.76 12.06 -4.78
C ASN A 97 -7.06 11.35 -4.36
N GLN A 98 -8.20 11.92 -4.76
CA GLN A 98 -9.55 11.45 -4.46
C GLN A 98 -10.20 10.63 -5.60
N GLN A 99 -9.48 10.41 -6.70
CA GLN A 99 -9.95 9.61 -7.83
C GLN A 99 -10.00 8.10 -7.47
N GLY A 100 -10.89 7.35 -8.14
CA GLY A 100 -11.01 5.89 -7.98
C GLY A 100 -10.04 5.06 -8.82
N GLY A 101 -9.09 5.68 -9.53
CA GLY A 101 -8.18 5.01 -10.46
C GLY A 101 -7.17 5.98 -11.07
N GLY A 102 -6.20 5.46 -11.82
CA GLY A 102 -5.11 6.21 -12.43
C GLY A 102 -4.17 5.31 -13.22
N ALA A 103 -2.96 5.79 -13.50
CA ALA A 103 -1.88 5.01 -14.10
C ALA A 103 -0.56 5.30 -13.38
N PHE A 104 0.39 4.36 -13.42
CA PHE A 104 1.72 4.55 -12.84
C PHE A 104 2.54 5.62 -13.57
N THR A 105 3.40 6.29 -12.82
CA THR A 105 4.40 7.24 -13.32
C THR A 105 5.82 6.69 -13.10
N THR A 106 6.85 7.52 -13.37
CA THR A 106 8.25 7.20 -13.05
C THR A 106 8.54 7.19 -11.54
N ALA A 107 7.60 7.59 -10.68
CA ALA A 107 7.74 7.51 -9.22
C ALA A 107 7.42 6.11 -8.65
N ALA A 108 6.80 5.22 -9.44
CA ALA A 108 6.45 3.86 -9.02
C ALA A 108 7.63 3.07 -8.43
N ARG A 109 7.36 2.26 -7.42
CA ARG A 109 8.33 1.47 -6.66
C ARG A 109 8.03 -0.02 -6.82
N ILE A 110 9.06 -0.81 -7.09
CA ILE A 110 8.95 -2.27 -7.13
C ILE A 110 9.41 -2.83 -5.78
N TYR A 111 8.51 -3.53 -5.10
CA TYR A 111 8.77 -4.33 -3.92
C TYR A 111 8.92 -5.80 -4.32
N ARG A 112 9.75 -6.54 -3.57
CA ARG A 112 9.85 -7.99 -3.63
C ARG A 112 9.45 -8.59 -2.28
N ARG A 113 8.77 -9.72 -2.31
CA ARG A 113 8.47 -10.56 -1.13
C ARG A 113 9.63 -11.49 -0.79
#